data_AF-A0A2U0SAG5-F1
#
_entry.id   AF-A0A2U0SAG5-F1
#
_cell.length_a   1.000
_cell.length_b   1.000
_cell.length_c   1.000
_cell.angle_alpha   90.00
_cell.angle_beta   90.00
_cell.angle_gamma   90.00
#
_symmetry.space_group_name_H-M   'P 1'
#
loop_
_entity.id
_entity.type
_entity.pdbx_description
1 polymer ?
#
loop_
_entity_poly.entity_id
_entity_poly.type
_entity_poly.pdbx_seq_one_letter_code
_entity_poly.pdbx_strand_id
1 'polypeptide(L)'
;MPADTRAPVLARIAQVREQRLARALAEAREAADRARAGAVAAEAAMAAAARERSAARLLFQASPACPQTRLWMEQRVTEEIGAVARASDQRARHALAVDAQGAAGRALDQHRVRSESVATHHQSLRRAERRRAEERAEPEAGAFRFVRGWA
;
A
#
# COMPACT_ATOMS: atom_id res chain seq x y z
N MET A 1 -18.95 -39.00 3.51
CA MET A 1 -18.29 -37.89 2.78
C MET A 1 -16.97 -37.62 3.48
N PRO A 2 -15.81 -37.66 2.79
CA PRO A 2 -14.55 -37.34 3.45
C PRO A 2 -14.57 -35.87 3.90
N ALA A 3 -14.08 -35.61 5.11
CA ALA A 3 -13.93 -34.24 5.62
C ALA A 3 -13.10 -33.42 4.63
N ASP A 4 -13.54 -32.21 4.30
CA ASP A 4 -12.84 -31.33 3.37
C ASP A 4 -11.47 -30.91 3.95
N THR A 5 -10.44 -31.67 3.60
CA THR A 5 -9.05 -31.48 4.06
C THR A 5 -8.39 -30.25 3.45
N ARG A 6 -9.02 -29.60 2.46
CA ARG A 6 -8.46 -28.43 1.75
C ARG A 6 -8.70 -27.13 2.48
N ALA A 7 -9.77 -27.02 3.26
CA ALA A 7 -10.13 -25.82 4.02
C ALA A 7 -8.99 -25.27 4.93
N PRO A 8 -8.29 -26.08 5.75
CA PRO A 8 -7.19 -25.58 6.58
C PRO A 8 -5.99 -25.09 5.75
N VAL A 9 -5.70 -25.75 4.63
CA VAL A 9 -4.61 -25.35 3.72
C VAL A 9 -4.93 -24.00 3.06
N LEU A 10 -6.16 -23.81 2.58
CA LEU A 10 -6.61 -22.55 1.99
C LEU A 10 -6.61 -21.39 3.00
N ALA A 11 -7.03 -21.66 4.25
CA ALA A 11 -6.97 -20.68 5.33
C ALA A 11 -5.52 -20.25 5.62
N ARG A 12 -4.58 -21.21 5.63
CA ARG A 12 -3.15 -20.92 5.81
C ARG A 12 -2.59 -20.09 4.64
N ILE A 13 -2.96 -20.41 3.40
CA ILE A 13 -2.54 -19.63 2.22
C ILE A 13 -3.07 -18.19 2.29
N ALA A 14 -4.34 -17.99 2.67
CA ALA A 14 -4.93 -16.66 2.84
C ALA A 14 -4.21 -15.86 3.94
N GLN A 15 -3.92 -16.50 5.08
CA GLN A 15 -3.16 -15.87 6.17
C GLN A 15 -1.77 -15.43 5.72
N VAL A 16 -1.03 -16.28 5.00
CA VAL A 16 0.31 -15.94 4.48
C VAL A 16 0.22 -14.82 3.45
N ARG A 17 -0.81 -14.80 2.61
CA ARG A 17 -1.05 -13.71 1.64
C ARG A 17 -1.35 -12.38 2.35
N GLU A 18 -2.20 -12.39 3.37
CA GLU A 18 -2.47 -11.19 4.17
C GLU A 18 -1.20 -10.65 4.82
N GLN A 19 -0.38 -11.52 5.42
CA GLN A 19 0.90 -11.12 6.02
C GLN A 19 1.85 -10.48 4.99
N ARG A 20 1.93 -11.06 3.77
CA ARG A 20 2.76 -10.50 2.68
C ARG A 20 2.24 -9.14 2.22
N LEU A 21 0.93 -8.98 2.07
CA LEU A 21 0.31 -7.72 1.67
C LEU A 21 0.46 -6.64 2.75
N ALA A 22 0.31 -7.00 4.02
CA ALA A 22 0.53 -6.10 5.15
C ALA A 22 1.99 -5.63 5.22
N ARG A 23 2.94 -6.55 5.01
CA ARG A 23 4.37 -6.21 4.90
C ARG A 23 4.65 -5.28 3.72
N ALA A 24 4.13 -5.59 2.53
CA ALA A 24 4.29 -4.73 1.35
C ALA A 24 3.71 -3.32 1.57
N LEU A 25 2.59 -3.21 2.30
CA LEU A 25 2.01 -1.92 2.67
C LEU A 25 2.91 -1.14 3.65
N ALA A 26 3.50 -1.81 4.64
CA ALA A 26 4.45 -1.18 5.56
C ALA A 26 5.69 -0.67 4.82
N GLU A 27 6.29 -1.51 3.96
CA GLU A 27 7.45 -1.14 3.13
C GLU A 27 7.12 0.04 2.19
N ALA A 28 5.92 0.05 1.60
CA ALA A 28 5.46 1.16 0.75
C ALA A 28 5.27 2.47 1.54
N ARG A 29 4.74 2.40 2.77
CA ARG A 29 4.63 3.57 3.67
C ARG A 29 6.00 4.15 4.02
N GLU A 30 6.94 3.30 4.40
CA GLU A 30 8.31 3.73 4.71
C GLU A 30 9.01 4.34 3.49
N ALA A 31 8.77 3.80 2.29
CA ALA A 31 9.28 4.38 1.05
C ALA A 31 8.67 5.77 0.77
N ALA A 32 7.36 5.93 0.97
CA ALA A 32 6.67 7.21 0.81
C ALA A 32 7.15 8.25 1.83
N ASP A 33 7.32 7.87 3.10
CA ASP A 33 7.83 8.76 4.15
C ASP A 33 9.26 9.23 3.86
N ARG A 34 10.15 8.32 3.43
CA ARG A 34 11.51 8.68 2.99
C ARG A 34 11.49 9.60 1.78
N ALA A 35 10.63 9.34 0.80
CA ALA A 35 10.51 10.17 -0.38
C ALA A 35 9.99 11.58 -0.03
N ARG A 36 9.03 11.66 0.91
CA ARG A 36 8.50 12.92 1.45
C ARG A 36 9.57 13.73 2.14
N ALA A 37 10.35 13.11 3.03
CA ALA A 37 11.45 13.77 3.72
C ALA A 37 12.47 14.34 2.72
N GLY A 38 12.82 13.57 1.69
CA GLY A 38 13.69 14.04 0.60
C GLY A 38 13.10 15.22 -0.18
N ALA A 39 11.80 15.19 -0.49
CA ALA A 39 11.13 16.28 -1.18
C ALA A 39 11.12 17.57 -0.35
N VAL A 40 10.81 17.49 0.94
CA VAL A 40 10.86 18.62 1.88
C VAL A 40 12.27 19.20 1.98
N ALA A 41 13.30 18.35 2.09
CA ALA A 41 14.69 18.79 2.14
C ALA A 41 15.11 19.52 0.84
N ALA A 42 14.68 19.01 -0.32
CA ALA A 42 14.94 19.65 -1.61
C ALA A 42 14.24 21.01 -1.75
N GLU A 43 13.01 21.14 -1.25
CA GLU A 43 12.29 22.42 -1.20
C GLU A 43 12.97 23.44 -0.28
N ALA A 44 13.42 23.00 0.90
CA ALA A 44 14.17 23.84 1.82
C ALA A 44 15.49 24.32 1.19
N ALA A 45 16.21 23.43 0.49
CA ALA A 45 17.44 23.78 -0.23
C ALA A 45 17.16 24.79 -1.36
N MET A 46 16.08 24.61 -2.13
CA MET A 46 15.66 25.59 -3.14
C MET A 46 15.32 26.95 -2.54
N ALA A 47 14.62 26.98 -1.40
CA ALA A 47 14.27 28.22 -0.72
C ALA A 47 15.51 28.93 -0.15
N ALA A 48 16.49 28.17 0.36
CA ALA A 48 17.78 28.71 0.80
C ALA A 48 18.57 29.32 -0.37
N ALA A 49 18.72 28.56 -1.47
CA ALA A 49 19.33 29.05 -2.70
C ALA A 49 18.63 30.32 -3.21
N ALA A 50 17.28 30.37 -3.16
CA ALA A 50 16.54 31.55 -3.56
C ALA A 50 16.87 32.81 -2.75
N ARG A 51 17.10 32.68 -1.44
CA ARG A 51 17.54 33.79 -0.57
C ARG A 51 18.96 34.22 -0.87
N GLU A 52 19.88 33.26 -1.03
CA GLU A 52 21.27 33.53 -1.42
C GLU A 52 21.35 34.28 -2.75
N ARG A 53 20.52 33.92 -3.75
CA ARG A 53 20.38 34.65 -5.02
C ARG A 53 19.96 36.10 -4.84
N SER A 54 18.99 36.34 -3.96
CA SER A 54 18.51 37.70 -3.69
C SER A 54 19.65 38.56 -3.10
N ALA A 55 20.40 38.01 -2.15
CA ALA A 55 21.56 38.69 -1.56
C ALA A 55 22.69 38.91 -2.59
N ALA A 56 23.01 37.88 -3.38
CA ALA A 56 23.95 37.92 -4.50
C ALA A 56 23.62 39.01 -5.52
N ARG A 57 22.35 39.10 -5.92
CA ARG A 57 21.88 40.09 -6.91
C ARG A 57 22.01 41.52 -6.38
N LEU A 58 21.73 41.74 -5.11
CA LEU A 58 21.91 43.05 -4.46
C LEU A 58 23.39 43.46 -4.42
N LEU A 59 24.29 42.54 -4.07
CA LEU A 59 25.74 42.78 -4.10
C LEU A 59 26.26 43.06 -5.52
N PHE A 60 25.70 42.39 -6.53
CA PHE A 60 26.06 42.60 -7.93
C PHE A 60 25.62 43.97 -8.46
N GLN A 61 24.39 44.41 -8.14
CA GLN A 61 23.92 45.74 -8.52
C GLN A 61 24.79 46.87 -7.94
N ALA A 62 25.48 46.60 -6.83
CA ALA A 62 26.37 47.54 -6.17
C ALA A 62 27.83 47.53 -6.67
N SER A 63 28.22 46.61 -7.56
CA SER A 63 29.63 46.41 -7.95
C SER A 63 29.82 46.51 -9.48
N PRO A 64 30.75 47.34 -10.00
CA PRO A 64 30.96 47.49 -11.43
C PRO A 64 31.49 46.19 -12.05
N ALA A 65 30.84 45.75 -13.12
CA ALA A 65 30.99 44.43 -13.72
C ALA A 65 32.44 44.13 -14.19
N CYS A 66 33.16 43.29 -13.43
CA CYS A 66 34.40 42.67 -13.90
C CYS A 66 34.12 41.25 -14.43
N PRO A 67 34.97 40.70 -15.32
CA PRO A 67 34.78 39.38 -15.91
C PRO A 67 34.60 38.23 -14.89
N GLN A 68 35.26 38.30 -13.73
CA GLN A 68 35.06 37.33 -12.64
C GLN A 68 33.60 37.26 -12.17
N THR A 69 32.90 38.39 -12.15
CA THR A 69 31.51 38.44 -11.68
C THR A 69 30.54 37.77 -12.67
N ARG A 70 30.82 37.86 -13.97
CA ARG A 70 30.04 37.14 -15.01
C ARG A 70 30.24 35.63 -14.91
N LEU A 71 31.48 35.19 -14.76
CA LEU A 71 31.83 33.77 -14.62
C LEU A 71 31.19 33.15 -13.37
N TRP A 72 31.19 33.90 -12.27
CA TRP A 72 30.50 33.49 -11.04
C TRP A 72 28.98 33.38 -11.22
N MET A 73 28.34 34.32 -11.95
CA MET A 73 26.92 34.22 -12.27
C MET A 73 26.57 32.98 -13.08
N GLU A 74 27.36 32.66 -14.11
CA GLU A 74 27.13 31.48 -14.96
C GLU A 74 27.23 30.18 -14.15
N GLN A 75 28.20 30.10 -13.23
CA GLN A 75 28.30 28.97 -12.30
C GLN A 75 27.07 28.85 -11.39
N ARG A 76 26.60 29.98 -10.81
CA ARG A 76 25.41 29.98 -9.94
C ARG A 76 24.15 29.57 -10.67
N VAL A 77 23.92 30.11 -11.88
CA VAL A 77 22.77 29.72 -12.72
C VAL A 77 22.80 28.23 -13.04
N THR A 78 23.98 27.67 -13.34
CA THR A 78 24.13 26.24 -13.64
C THR A 78 23.83 25.37 -12.41
N GLU A 79 24.36 25.74 -11.24
CA GLU A 79 24.07 25.07 -9.97
C GLU A 79 22.57 25.09 -9.64
N GLU A 80 21.89 26.20 -9.92
CA GLU A 80 20.45 26.38 -9.71
C GLU A 80 19.60 25.49 -10.61
N ILE A 81 19.90 25.46 -11.91
CA ILE A 81 19.19 24.58 -12.86
C ILE A 81 19.33 23.13 -12.40
N GLY A 82 20.53 22.73 -11.95
CA GLY A 82 20.76 21.41 -11.37
C GLY A 82 19.98 21.16 -10.08
N ALA A 83 19.88 22.15 -9.20
CA ALA A 83 19.13 22.03 -7.94
C ALA A 83 17.62 21.91 -8.19
N VAL A 84 17.06 22.70 -9.11
CA VAL A 84 15.65 22.63 -9.52
C VAL A 84 15.34 21.27 -10.15
N ALA A 85 16.22 20.77 -11.03
CA ALA A 85 16.06 19.45 -11.64
C ALA A 85 16.02 18.33 -10.58
N ARG A 86 16.94 18.35 -9.60
CA ARG A 86 16.96 17.39 -8.49
C ARG A 86 15.71 17.46 -7.62
N ALA A 87 15.24 18.67 -7.30
CA ALA A 87 14.01 18.85 -6.52
C ALA A 87 12.77 18.35 -7.27
N SER A 88 12.69 18.62 -8.58
CA SER A 88 11.62 18.12 -9.44
C SER A 88 11.59 16.61 -9.51
N ASP A 89 12.75 15.97 -9.73
CA ASP A 89 12.91 14.51 -9.72
C ASP A 89 12.50 13.91 -8.36
N GLN A 90 12.92 14.54 -7.26
CA GLN A 90 12.55 14.08 -5.92
C GLN A 90 11.04 14.19 -5.65
N ARG A 91 10.37 15.25 -6.13
CA ARG A 91 8.90 15.37 -6.07
C ARG A 91 8.20 14.30 -6.90
N ALA A 92 8.69 14.01 -8.11
CA ALA A 92 8.14 12.96 -8.96
C ALA A 92 8.25 11.58 -8.29
N ARG A 93 9.40 11.28 -7.67
CA ARG A 93 9.60 10.04 -6.89
C ARG A 93 8.65 9.94 -5.71
N HIS A 94 8.41 11.05 -5.01
CA HIS A 94 7.44 11.09 -3.91
C HIS A 94 6.00 10.81 -4.40
N ALA A 95 5.58 11.40 -5.51
CA ALA A 95 4.26 11.14 -6.09
C ALA A 95 4.08 9.64 -6.43
N LEU A 96 5.07 9.04 -7.11
CA LEU A 96 5.05 7.61 -7.42
C LEU A 96 5.01 6.72 -6.18
N ALA A 97 5.71 7.09 -5.10
CA ALA A 97 5.69 6.34 -3.85
C ALA A 97 4.33 6.40 -3.16
N VAL A 98 3.67 7.56 -3.16
CA VAL A 98 2.30 7.73 -2.63
C VAL A 98 1.30 6.88 -3.42
N ASP A 99 1.38 6.88 -4.75
CA ASP A 99 0.52 6.06 -5.60
C ASP A 99 0.71 4.56 -5.34
N ALA A 100 1.96 4.11 -5.20
CA ALA A 100 2.29 2.73 -4.88
C ALA A 100 1.77 2.32 -3.50
N GLN A 101 1.91 3.18 -2.49
CA GLN A 101 1.34 2.96 -1.15
C GLN A 101 -0.19 2.84 -1.22
N GLY A 102 -0.86 3.74 -1.96
CA GLY A 102 -2.30 3.69 -2.15
C GLY A 102 -2.76 2.40 -2.85
N ALA A 103 -2.03 1.94 -3.86
CA ALA A 103 -2.30 0.69 -4.56
C ALA A 103 -2.13 -0.53 -3.63
N ALA A 104 -1.07 -0.57 -2.82
CA ALA A 104 -0.84 -1.63 -1.84
C ALA A 104 -1.97 -1.67 -0.78
N GLY A 105 -2.43 -0.51 -0.31
CA GLY A 105 -3.57 -0.42 0.62
C GLY A 105 -4.84 -1.01 0.03
N ARG A 106 -5.22 -0.57 -1.18
CA ARG A 106 -6.40 -1.10 -1.89
C ARG A 106 -6.31 -2.62 -2.12
N ALA A 107 -5.14 -3.14 -2.44
CA ALA A 107 -4.94 -4.58 -2.63
C ALA A 107 -5.16 -5.37 -1.33
N LEU A 108 -4.71 -4.85 -0.19
CA LEU A 108 -4.94 -5.45 1.12
C LEU A 108 -6.43 -5.43 1.49
N ASP A 109 -7.12 -4.31 1.27
CA ASP A 109 -8.56 -4.19 1.56
C ASP A 109 -9.39 -5.15 0.69
N GLN A 110 -9.09 -5.24 -0.60
CA GLN A 110 -9.72 -6.21 -1.50
C GLN A 110 -9.50 -7.66 -1.06
N HIS A 111 -8.30 -7.98 -0.56
CA HIS A 111 -8.01 -9.31 -0.02
C HIS A 111 -8.86 -9.61 1.21
N ARG A 112 -9.02 -8.66 2.13
CA ARG A 112 -9.86 -8.81 3.34
C ARG A 112 -11.32 -9.06 2.99
N VAL A 113 -11.92 -8.21 2.15
CA VAL A 113 -13.31 -8.36 1.70
C VAL A 113 -13.54 -9.72 1.04
N ARG A 114 -12.61 -10.16 0.15
CA ARG A 114 -12.71 -11.49 -0.47
C ARG A 114 -12.60 -12.62 0.56
N SER A 115 -11.69 -12.50 1.53
CA SER A 115 -11.49 -13.51 2.56
C SER A 115 -12.71 -13.63 3.47
N GLU A 116 -13.30 -12.52 3.88
CA GLU A 116 -14.55 -12.46 4.65
C GLU A 116 -15.71 -13.09 3.87
N SER A 117 -15.91 -12.70 2.61
CA SER A 117 -16.95 -13.26 1.76
C SER A 117 -16.84 -14.78 1.60
N VAL A 118 -15.62 -15.30 1.41
CA VAL A 118 -15.36 -16.74 1.30
C VAL A 118 -15.63 -17.45 2.63
N ALA A 119 -15.22 -16.86 3.75
CA ALA A 119 -15.49 -17.41 5.09
C ALA A 119 -17.01 -17.49 5.37
N THR A 120 -17.77 -16.43 5.07
CA THR A 120 -19.23 -16.42 5.22
C THR A 120 -19.89 -17.47 4.33
N HIS A 121 -19.44 -17.61 3.07
CA HIS A 121 -19.96 -18.63 2.15
C HIS A 121 -19.73 -20.04 2.72
N HIS A 122 -18.52 -20.37 3.16
CA HIS A 122 -18.24 -21.67 3.76
C HIS A 122 -19.05 -21.94 5.02
N GLN A 123 -19.25 -20.93 5.88
CA GLN A 123 -20.08 -21.09 7.07
C GLN A 123 -21.54 -21.38 6.70
N SER A 124 -22.06 -20.70 5.67
CA SER A 124 -23.42 -20.92 5.17
C SER A 124 -23.60 -22.34 4.59
N LEU A 125 -22.62 -22.83 3.85
CA LEU A 125 -22.60 -24.20 3.31
C LEU A 125 -22.59 -25.24 4.43
N ARG A 126 -21.71 -25.09 5.43
CA ARG A 126 -21.67 -26.03 6.56
C ARG A 126 -22.98 -26.04 7.35
N ARG A 127 -23.63 -24.89 7.55
CA ARG A 127 -24.94 -24.81 8.19
C ARG A 127 -26.03 -25.52 7.36
N ALA A 128 -26.00 -25.39 6.04
CA ALA A 128 -26.92 -26.07 5.15
C ALA A 128 -26.68 -27.60 5.13
N GLU A 129 -25.42 -28.04 5.09
CA GLU A 129 -25.05 -29.45 5.18
C GLU A 129 -25.49 -30.07 6.51
N ARG A 130 -25.29 -29.35 7.63
CA ARG A 130 -25.73 -29.78 8.95
C ARG A 130 -27.25 -29.95 9.01
N ARG A 131 -28.02 -28.97 8.51
CA ARG A 131 -29.49 -29.09 8.41
C ARG A 131 -29.92 -30.29 7.57
N ARG A 132 -29.32 -30.50 6.40
CA ARG A 132 -29.61 -31.68 5.55
C ARG A 132 -29.24 -33.01 6.20
N ALA A 133 -28.27 -33.02 7.10
CA ALA A 133 -27.89 -34.22 7.86
C ALA A 133 -28.88 -34.47 9.02
N GLU A 134 -29.29 -33.42 9.72
CA GLU A 134 -30.32 -33.46 10.77
C GLU A 134 -31.68 -33.88 10.19
N GLU A 135 -32.11 -33.29 9.07
CA GLU A 135 -33.33 -33.65 8.32
C GLU A 135 -33.33 -35.08 7.78
N ARG A 136 -32.16 -35.69 7.56
CA ARG A 136 -32.04 -37.11 7.19
C ARG A 136 -32.11 -38.04 8.40
N ALA A 137 -31.67 -37.59 9.56
CA ALA A 137 -31.71 -38.36 10.79
C ALA A 137 -33.13 -38.49 11.39
N GLU A 138 -33.99 -37.47 11.22
CA GLU A 138 -35.40 -37.51 11.67
C GLU A 138 -36.27 -38.61 11.01
N PRO A 139 -36.27 -38.80 9.67
CA PRO A 139 -37.03 -39.87 9.02
C PRO A 139 -36.43 -41.26 9.29
N GLU A 140 -35.12 -41.40 9.49
CA GLU A 140 -34.49 -42.68 9.87
C GLU A 140 -34.89 -43.12 11.28
N ALA A 141 -35.01 -42.18 12.24
CA ALA A 141 -35.50 -42.46 13.58
C ALA A 141 -37.02 -42.80 13.60
N GLY A 142 -37.81 -42.20 12.71
CA GLY A 142 -39.22 -42.54 12.51
C GLY A 142 -39.43 -43.91 11.86
N ALA A 143 -38.63 -44.25 10.85
CA ALA A 143 -38.65 -45.55 10.19
C ALA A 143 -38.24 -46.69 11.15
N PHE A 144 -37.25 -46.45 12.04
CA PHE A 144 -36.86 -47.43 13.06
C PHE A 144 -37.95 -47.70 14.11
N ARG A 145 -38.79 -46.72 14.44
CA ARG A 145 -39.94 -46.93 15.36
C ARG A 145 -41.09 -47.68 14.70
N PHE A 146 -41.36 -47.45 13.42
CA PHE A 146 -42.41 -48.18 12.69
C PHE A 146 -42.08 -49.67 12.51
N VAL A 147 -40.82 -50.03 12.32
CA VAL A 147 -40.39 -51.43 12.16
C VAL A 147 -40.45 -52.23 13.48
N ARG A 148 -40.37 -51.56 14.65
CA ARG A 148 -40.48 -52.22 15.97
C ARG A 148 -41.90 -52.27 16.55
N GLY A 149 -42.87 -51.55 15.96
CA GLY A 149 -44.28 -51.57 16.37
C GLY A 149 -45.13 -52.62 15.65
N TRP A 150 -44.54 -53.38 14.73
CA TRP A 150 -45.17 -54.44 13.92
C TRP A 150 -44.36 -55.74 14.00
N ALA A 151 -43.94 -56.12 15.21
CA ALA A 151 -43.37 -57.42 15.52
C ALA A 151 -44.10 -58.02 16.73
#